data_AF-A0A3D1ZTA9-F1
#
_entry.id   AF-A0A3D1ZTA9-F1
#
_cell.length_a   1.000
_cell.length_b   1.000
_cell.length_c   1.000
_cell.angle_alpha   90.00
_cell.angle_beta   90.00
_cell.angle_gamma   90.00
#
_symmetry.space_group_name_H-M   'P 1'
#
loop_
_entity.id
_entity.type
_entity.pdbx_description
1 polymer ?
#
loop_
_entity_poly.entity_id
_entity_poly.type
_entity_poly.pdbx_seq_one_letter_code
_entity_poly.pdbx_strand_id
1 'polypeptide(L)'
;SFDPLTPGFIGMASMLSWELENSPNTTLPFHSTYYPQALANHFFAYDREPLTNDMSIQLNSNYANNLCDQLGFLADPYLGLNNKTTLNCQQHVLGTVLHEIIHGLGFYETLNKATGAWNLNDPDIYSTQLEDHSNMLLWPTMNNTQRIASLSQNNLHWIGLNAAVQSLFLQSHGAITTGHWPAGHISMHTSNEDNPSSAGSHFAKYLYPNEIMEHTQDLDDPKNTIGLAKQVLQDIGWPVFFNGDKPLISEIKDAEIFTNTSYQTAFSIFDNDNVLHYEKFYNWSSSGGSPYLVMGFSANSSDQLIVADSDILISGVTNGLSDSPDTLRQLTISPQANAAGITTITIEALDADGNSDLMSFDLIVNPANTPPVVSITNPSNGHIFLTATQSFSAAANDAEDGNLSNIDWGVRAAGGNWQYDYGVSGTWTKNLADGNYDISACVSDSNNATACDQISVSVSATADADNDGISNADEIAQGTDPFNNDSDNDGLLDGEDPDPLTPVNDALSVPAMSGIGFIALCLSMLGLGMARHRKNQTH
;
A
#
# COMPACT_ATOMS: atom_id res chain seq x y z
N SER A 1 0.63 -20.52 33.73
CA SER A 1 0.24 -19.29 33.03
C SER A 1 1.24 -18.21 33.39
N PHE A 2 1.98 -17.71 32.39
CA PHE A 2 2.70 -16.43 32.52
C PHE A 2 1.67 -15.32 32.80
N ASP A 3 1.98 -14.39 33.69
CA ASP A 3 1.07 -13.29 34.06
C ASP A 3 1.24 -12.12 33.06
N PRO A 4 0.24 -11.86 32.18
CA PRO A 4 0.29 -10.79 31.18
C PRO A 4 0.22 -9.37 31.78
N LEU A 5 0.13 -9.23 33.12
CA LEU A 5 -0.02 -7.94 33.81
C LEU A 5 1.27 -7.46 34.49
N THR A 6 2.40 -8.17 34.34
CA THR A 6 3.68 -7.64 34.78
C THR A 6 4.14 -6.56 33.79
N PRO A 7 4.32 -5.30 34.21
CA PRO A 7 4.76 -4.25 33.30
C PRO A 7 6.13 -4.59 32.68
N GLY A 8 6.23 -4.61 31.35
CA GLY A 8 7.48 -4.88 30.62
C GLY A 8 7.52 -6.12 29.71
N PHE A 9 6.46 -6.94 29.63
CA PHE A 9 6.41 -8.12 28.76
C PHE A 9 5.55 -7.91 27.49
N ILE A 10 6.12 -8.22 26.32
CA ILE A 10 5.49 -8.08 24.99
C ILE A 10 4.85 -9.38 24.48
N GLY A 11 5.21 -10.55 25.01
CA GLY A 11 4.72 -11.83 24.51
C GLY A 11 4.49 -12.87 25.60
N MET A 12 3.61 -13.82 25.32
CA MET A 12 3.52 -15.09 26.03
C MET A 12 3.04 -16.18 25.07
N ALA A 13 3.65 -17.35 25.15
CA ALA A 13 3.13 -18.57 24.56
C ALA A 13 2.72 -19.59 25.62
N SER A 14 1.82 -20.47 25.25
CA SER A 14 1.49 -21.65 26.04
C SER A 14 1.19 -22.83 25.12
N MET A 15 1.72 -23.98 25.49
CA MET A 15 1.21 -25.27 25.03
C MET A 15 -0.16 -25.48 25.69
N LEU A 16 -1.17 -25.81 24.89
CA LEU A 16 -2.55 -25.90 25.37
C LEU A 16 -2.93 -27.31 25.83
N SER A 17 -2.25 -28.33 25.33
CA SER A 17 -2.47 -29.73 25.69
C SER A 17 -1.18 -30.55 25.68
N TRP A 18 -1.26 -31.73 26.29
CA TRP A 18 -0.15 -32.65 26.51
C TRP A 18 -0.59 -34.09 26.24
N GLU A 19 0.25 -34.85 25.57
CA GLU A 19 0.07 -36.29 25.37
C GLU A 19 0.97 -37.06 26.34
N LEU A 20 0.40 -37.97 27.13
CA LEU A 20 1.16 -38.87 27.99
C LEU A 20 1.48 -40.16 27.24
N GLU A 21 2.75 -40.51 27.20
CA GLU A 21 3.14 -41.84 26.78
C GLU A 21 3.03 -42.88 27.91
N ASN A 22 2.01 -43.74 27.87
CA ASN A 22 1.75 -44.75 28.90
C ASN A 22 1.60 -46.18 28.37
N SER A 23 1.89 -46.44 27.10
CA SER A 23 1.71 -47.75 26.46
C SER A 23 3.03 -48.28 25.88
N PRO A 24 3.37 -49.57 26.06
CA PRO A 24 4.66 -50.10 25.62
C PRO A 24 4.84 -50.19 24.08
N ASN A 25 3.84 -49.81 23.27
CA ASN A 25 3.82 -49.98 21.81
C ASN A 25 3.32 -48.73 21.07
N THR A 26 3.74 -47.52 21.46
CA THR A 26 3.38 -46.31 20.73
C THR A 26 4.53 -45.78 19.88
N THR A 27 4.24 -44.73 19.13
CA THR A 27 5.19 -43.98 18.32
C THR A 27 6.05 -43.01 19.14
N LEU A 28 5.74 -42.78 20.43
CA LEU A 28 6.47 -41.83 21.27
C LEU A 28 7.73 -42.49 21.89
N PRO A 29 8.90 -41.82 21.90
CA PRO A 29 10.18 -42.50 22.18
C PRO A 29 10.39 -42.95 23.63
N PHE A 30 9.84 -42.23 24.60
CA PHE A 30 10.07 -42.46 26.04
C PHE A 30 8.77 -42.76 26.79
N HIS A 31 8.78 -43.83 27.58
CA HIS A 31 7.67 -44.25 28.43
C HIS A 31 7.52 -43.35 29.66
N SER A 32 6.29 -43.23 30.19
CA SER A 32 5.96 -42.38 31.35
C SER A 32 6.51 -40.96 31.18
N THR A 33 6.30 -40.40 29.98
CA THR A 33 6.81 -39.08 29.61
C THR A 33 5.71 -38.28 28.91
N TYR A 34 5.55 -37.02 29.29
CA TYR A 34 4.63 -36.10 28.64
C TYR A 34 5.27 -35.37 27.46
N TYR A 35 4.53 -35.22 26.38
CA TYR A 35 4.93 -34.49 25.17
C TYR A 35 3.96 -33.33 24.94
N PRO A 36 4.45 -32.15 24.52
CA PRO A 36 3.59 -31.12 23.95
C PRO A 36 2.75 -31.71 22.82
N GLN A 37 1.46 -31.35 22.75
CA GLN A 37 0.54 -31.95 21.76
C GLN A 37 1.04 -31.80 20.31
N ALA A 38 1.60 -30.63 19.96
CA ALA A 38 2.19 -30.40 18.64
C ALA A 38 3.30 -31.40 18.30
N LEU A 39 4.17 -31.70 19.26
CA LEU A 39 5.26 -32.67 19.09
C LEU A 39 4.72 -34.11 19.02
N ALA A 40 3.70 -34.43 19.82
CA ALA A 40 3.02 -35.72 19.71
C ALA A 40 2.38 -35.88 18.32
N ASN A 41 1.65 -34.89 17.83
CA ASN A 41 1.07 -34.85 16.49
C ASN A 41 2.13 -35.09 15.41
N HIS A 42 3.32 -34.50 15.56
CA HIS A 42 4.46 -34.78 14.68
C HIS A 42 4.84 -36.27 14.68
N PHE A 43 5.06 -36.88 15.85
CA PHE A 43 5.40 -38.31 15.95
C PHE A 43 4.32 -39.22 15.35
N PHE A 44 3.04 -38.89 15.56
CA PHE A 44 1.93 -39.66 15.01
C PHE A 44 1.66 -39.39 13.51
N ALA A 45 2.26 -38.33 12.94
CA ALA A 45 2.05 -37.86 11.57
C ALA A 45 0.60 -37.44 11.24
N TYR A 46 -0.20 -37.09 12.25
CA TYR A 46 -1.52 -36.48 12.09
C TYR A 46 -1.91 -35.71 13.37
N ASP A 47 -2.81 -34.74 13.21
CA ASP A 47 -3.38 -33.99 14.33
C ASP A 47 -4.35 -34.86 15.14
N ARG A 48 -3.99 -35.13 16.39
CA ARG A 48 -4.76 -35.98 17.30
C ARG A 48 -5.86 -35.22 18.04
N GLU A 49 -5.81 -33.90 18.08
CA GLU A 49 -6.82 -33.05 18.73
C GLU A 49 -7.33 -31.95 17.78
N PRO A 50 -7.94 -32.29 16.63
CA PRO A 50 -8.22 -31.34 15.53
C PRO A 50 -9.25 -30.25 15.82
N LEU A 51 -9.85 -30.25 17.01
CA LEU A 51 -10.81 -29.24 17.45
C LEU A 51 -10.19 -28.22 18.41
N THR A 52 -8.93 -28.41 18.78
CA THR A 52 -8.19 -27.58 19.72
C THR A 52 -6.88 -27.14 19.09
N ASN A 53 -6.50 -25.89 19.31
CA ASN A 53 -5.18 -25.43 18.92
C ASN A 53 -4.13 -26.08 19.84
N ASP A 54 -3.02 -26.54 19.29
CA ASP A 54 -1.91 -27.09 20.09
C ASP A 54 -1.17 -26.01 20.89
N MET A 55 -1.09 -24.79 20.32
CA MET A 55 -0.40 -23.65 20.91
C MET A 55 -1.26 -22.39 20.88
N SER A 56 -1.02 -21.49 21.83
CA SER A 56 -1.52 -20.11 21.81
C SER A 56 -0.38 -19.16 22.06
N ILE A 57 -0.33 -18.08 21.27
CA ILE A 57 0.60 -16.98 21.44
C ILE A 57 -0.23 -15.72 21.61
N GLN A 58 0.08 -14.95 22.64
CA GLN A 58 -0.51 -13.65 22.90
C GLN A 58 0.62 -12.63 22.92
N LEU A 59 0.47 -11.60 22.10
CA LEU A 59 1.39 -10.47 22.06
C LEU A 59 0.70 -9.25 22.65
N ASN A 60 1.36 -8.63 23.62
CA ASN A 60 0.94 -7.39 24.22
C ASN A 60 1.58 -6.22 23.47
N SER A 61 0.75 -5.48 22.74
CA SER A 61 1.15 -4.23 22.10
C SER A 61 1.14 -3.03 23.05
N ASN A 62 0.65 -3.19 24.29
CA ASN A 62 0.61 -2.13 25.28
C ASN A 62 1.98 -1.97 25.95
N TYR A 63 2.69 -0.95 25.50
CA TYR A 63 4.10 -0.70 25.77
C TYR A 63 4.39 -0.08 27.15
N ALA A 64 3.39 0.23 27.97
CA ALA A 64 3.59 0.97 29.22
C ALA A 64 4.57 0.24 30.18
N ASN A 65 5.63 0.96 30.58
CA ASN A 65 6.66 0.58 31.58
C ASN A 65 7.80 -0.35 31.10
N ASN A 66 8.11 -0.37 29.80
CA ASN A 66 9.34 -0.96 29.30
C ASN A 66 10.59 -0.16 29.77
N LEU A 67 11.79 -0.69 29.52
CA LEU A 67 13.05 -0.06 29.91
C LEU A 67 13.24 1.33 29.28
N CYS A 68 12.83 1.56 28.02
CA CYS A 68 12.88 2.89 27.42
C CYS A 68 11.99 3.89 28.16
N ASP A 69 10.75 3.52 28.50
CA ASP A 69 9.84 4.38 29.29
C ASP A 69 10.45 4.70 30.67
N GLN A 70 11.05 3.71 31.33
CA GLN A 70 11.73 3.88 32.62
C GLN A 70 12.96 4.79 32.51
N LEU A 71 13.64 4.77 31.37
CA LEU A 71 14.75 5.66 31.04
C LEU A 71 14.30 7.02 30.48
N GLY A 72 12.98 7.27 30.39
CA GLY A 72 12.40 8.53 29.95
C GLY A 72 12.32 8.72 28.43
N PHE A 73 12.52 7.65 27.66
CA PHE A 73 12.37 7.64 26.21
C PHE A 73 11.00 7.10 25.82
N LEU A 74 10.25 7.86 25.01
CA LEU A 74 9.10 7.33 24.28
C LEU A 74 9.62 6.72 22.97
N ALA A 75 9.69 5.39 22.88
CA ALA A 75 10.21 4.70 21.71
C ALA A 75 9.26 3.58 21.29
N ASP A 76 8.86 3.51 20.02
CA ASP A 76 8.03 2.39 19.58
C ASP A 76 8.80 1.06 19.62
N PRO A 77 8.12 -0.10 19.81
CA PRO A 77 8.71 -1.41 19.61
C PRO A 77 9.39 -1.51 18.25
N TYR A 78 10.57 -2.12 18.25
CA TYR A 78 11.35 -2.25 17.04
C TYR A 78 11.01 -3.58 16.35
N LEU A 79 10.60 -3.53 15.09
CA LEU A 79 10.13 -4.73 14.39
C LEU A 79 11.20 -5.82 14.26
N GLY A 80 12.48 -5.45 14.25
CA GLY A 80 13.60 -6.40 14.16
C GLY A 80 14.17 -6.59 12.76
N LEU A 81 13.63 -5.91 11.72
CA LEU A 81 13.94 -6.25 10.33
C LEU A 81 15.18 -5.58 9.74
N ASN A 82 15.74 -4.52 10.31
CA ASN A 82 16.85 -3.79 9.66
C ASN A 82 18.09 -3.63 10.54
N ASN A 83 18.20 -4.45 11.60
CA ASN A 83 19.22 -4.40 12.67
C ASN A 83 19.67 -2.99 13.11
N LYS A 84 18.79 -1.99 13.03
CA LYS A 84 19.03 -0.56 13.29
C LYS A 84 18.08 -0.05 14.36
N THR A 85 18.14 -0.64 15.54
CA THR A 85 17.52 -0.02 16.72
C THR A 85 18.08 1.38 16.91
N THR A 86 17.22 2.34 17.25
CA THR A 86 17.64 3.70 17.57
C THR A 86 18.05 3.84 19.04
N LEU A 87 17.58 2.92 19.88
CA LEU A 87 17.94 2.84 21.30
C LEU A 87 18.14 1.37 21.71
N ASN A 88 19.15 1.11 22.53
CA ASN A 88 19.46 -0.24 23.03
C ASN A 88 18.34 -0.84 23.91
N CYS A 89 17.45 0.00 24.44
CA CYS A 89 16.31 -0.42 25.25
C CYS A 89 15.07 -0.81 24.42
N GLN A 90 15.09 -0.65 23.09
CA GLN A 90 13.97 -1.02 22.23
C GLN A 90 13.85 -2.54 22.16
N GLN A 91 12.65 -3.04 22.41
CA GLN A 91 12.36 -4.47 22.34
C GLN A 91 12.14 -4.90 20.88
N HIS A 92 12.70 -6.07 20.53
CA HIS A 92 12.58 -6.68 19.20
C HIS A 92 11.32 -7.53 19.11
N VAL A 93 10.36 -7.12 18.27
CA VAL A 93 9.10 -7.85 18.09
C VAL A 93 9.34 -9.22 17.47
N LEU A 94 10.16 -9.31 16.41
CA LEU A 94 10.47 -10.59 15.76
C LEU A 94 11.13 -11.58 16.73
N GLY A 95 12.16 -11.14 17.47
CA GLY A 95 12.82 -11.96 18.50
C GLY A 95 11.86 -12.44 19.59
N THR A 96 10.96 -11.56 20.05
CA THR A 96 9.92 -11.93 21.03
C THR A 96 8.99 -13.00 20.46
N VAL A 97 8.50 -12.81 19.23
CA VAL A 97 7.61 -13.79 18.59
C VAL A 97 8.30 -15.15 18.46
N LEU A 98 9.56 -15.18 18.03
CA LEU A 98 10.34 -16.40 17.93
C LEU A 98 10.53 -17.08 19.29
N HIS A 99 10.89 -16.33 20.34
CA HIS A 99 11.01 -16.83 21.71
C HIS A 99 9.73 -17.52 22.19
N GLU A 100 8.59 -16.87 22.00
CA GLU A 100 7.29 -17.42 22.39
C GLU A 100 6.91 -18.65 21.56
N ILE A 101 7.15 -18.65 20.24
CA ILE A 101 6.93 -19.84 19.40
C ILE A 101 7.74 -21.02 19.95
N ILE A 102 9.02 -20.82 20.29
CA ILE A 102 9.91 -21.88 20.79
C ILE A 102 9.40 -22.45 22.12
N HIS A 103 8.89 -21.62 23.04
CA HIS A 103 8.20 -22.10 24.22
C HIS A 103 6.99 -22.99 23.87
N GLY A 104 6.16 -22.56 22.93
CA GLY A 104 5.00 -23.33 22.47
C GLY A 104 5.36 -24.63 21.75
N LEU A 105 6.57 -24.75 21.20
CA LEU A 105 7.10 -25.97 20.59
C LEU A 105 7.69 -26.96 21.61
N GLY A 106 7.79 -26.60 22.89
CA GLY A 106 8.23 -27.52 23.94
C GLY A 106 9.52 -27.16 24.65
N PHE A 107 10.07 -25.96 24.45
CA PHE A 107 11.13 -25.44 25.31
C PHE A 107 10.53 -25.01 26.65
N TYR A 108 10.12 -25.96 27.48
CA TYR A 108 9.38 -25.68 28.70
C TYR A 108 9.30 -26.91 29.60
N GLU A 109 9.73 -26.80 30.86
CA GLU A 109 9.46 -27.81 31.87
C GLU A 109 8.18 -27.57 32.67
N THR A 110 7.58 -28.66 33.13
CA THR A 110 6.38 -28.67 33.97
C THR A 110 6.66 -28.87 35.46
N LEU A 111 7.92 -28.77 35.90
CA LEU A 111 8.32 -28.99 37.29
C LEU A 111 7.71 -27.94 38.24
N ASN A 112 7.20 -28.37 39.40
CA ASN A 112 6.92 -27.47 40.51
C ASN A 112 8.22 -27.08 41.22
N LYS A 113 8.74 -25.89 40.93
CA LYS A 113 10.03 -25.41 41.45
C LYS A 113 10.07 -25.25 42.99
N ALA A 114 8.91 -25.12 43.65
CA ALA A 114 8.84 -25.01 45.11
C ALA A 114 8.90 -26.37 45.82
N THR A 115 8.35 -27.42 45.21
CA THR A 115 8.26 -28.75 45.83
C THR A 115 9.17 -29.79 45.17
N GLY A 116 9.74 -29.51 44.00
CA GLY A 116 10.50 -30.46 43.18
C GLY A 116 9.65 -31.59 42.60
N ALA A 117 8.33 -31.51 42.69
CA ALA A 117 7.41 -32.52 42.16
C ALA A 117 6.99 -32.19 40.72
N TRP A 118 6.67 -33.22 39.93
CA TRP A 118 6.11 -33.06 38.58
C TRP A 118 4.67 -32.56 38.66
N ASN A 119 4.33 -31.46 37.97
CA ASN A 119 2.93 -30.99 37.95
C ASN A 119 2.01 -31.93 37.16
N LEU A 120 2.56 -32.68 36.20
CA LEU A 120 1.84 -33.68 35.43
C LEU A 120 1.95 -35.11 36.02
N ASN A 121 2.49 -35.26 37.24
CA ASN A 121 2.83 -36.52 37.92
C ASN A 121 4.03 -37.29 37.32
N ASP A 122 4.26 -37.20 36.02
CA ASP A 122 5.42 -37.76 35.30
C ASP A 122 6.25 -36.62 34.66
N PRO A 123 7.54 -36.86 34.32
CA PRO A 123 8.35 -35.85 33.63
C PRO A 123 7.82 -35.55 32.23
N ASP A 124 8.03 -34.32 31.78
CA ASP A 124 7.91 -33.96 30.36
C ASP A 124 9.21 -34.26 29.60
N ILE A 125 9.11 -34.39 28.27
CA ILE A 125 10.23 -34.71 27.38
C ILE A 125 11.40 -33.74 27.53
N TYR A 126 11.12 -32.46 27.74
CA TYR A 126 12.14 -31.44 27.96
C TYR A 126 12.93 -31.71 29.25
N SER A 127 12.23 -31.98 30.35
CA SER A 127 12.82 -32.32 31.65
C SER A 127 13.68 -33.58 31.64
N THR A 128 13.50 -34.47 30.66
CA THR A 128 14.35 -35.67 30.53
C THR A 128 15.79 -35.37 30.17
N GLN A 129 16.06 -34.18 29.62
CA GLN A 129 17.37 -33.73 29.15
C GLN A 129 18.08 -32.80 30.15
N LEU A 130 17.48 -32.56 31.31
CA LEU A 130 18.03 -31.69 32.35
C LEU A 130 18.83 -32.49 33.39
N GLU A 131 20.02 -31.98 33.71
CA GLU A 131 20.99 -32.60 34.60
C GLU A 131 21.32 -31.71 35.81
N ASP A 132 21.44 -32.32 36.99
CA ASP A 132 22.25 -31.79 38.09
C ASP A 132 23.72 -32.07 37.79
N HIS A 133 24.44 -31.05 37.33
CA HIS A 133 25.78 -31.23 36.81
C HIS A 133 26.78 -31.72 37.87
N SER A 134 26.69 -31.20 39.09
CA SER A 134 27.59 -31.56 40.19
C SER A 134 27.47 -33.03 40.59
N ASN A 135 26.27 -33.60 40.50
CA ASN A 135 26.00 -34.99 40.85
C ASN A 135 25.93 -35.92 39.63
N MET A 136 25.96 -35.37 38.41
CA MET A 136 25.77 -36.08 37.14
C MET A 136 24.48 -36.93 37.14
N LEU A 137 23.40 -36.35 37.66
CA LEU A 137 22.09 -37.01 37.76
C LEU A 137 21.07 -36.32 36.86
N LEU A 138 20.40 -37.11 36.03
CA LEU A 138 19.27 -36.64 35.24
C LEU A 138 18.05 -36.44 36.13
N TRP A 139 17.29 -35.37 35.88
CA TRP A 139 16.10 -35.03 36.67
C TRP A 139 15.08 -36.16 36.85
N PRO A 140 14.78 -37.03 35.86
CA PRO A 140 13.90 -38.19 36.06
C PRO A 140 14.40 -39.19 37.11
N THR A 141 15.71 -39.26 37.34
CA THR A 141 16.32 -40.20 38.32
C THR A 141 16.39 -39.63 39.74
N MET A 142 16.17 -38.31 39.86
CA MET A 142 16.31 -37.58 41.11
C MET A 142 15.03 -37.66 41.95
N ASN A 143 15.15 -37.50 43.27
CA ASN A 143 14.01 -37.21 44.12
C ASN A 143 13.70 -35.69 44.11
N ASN A 144 12.57 -35.31 44.70
CA ASN A 144 12.12 -33.91 44.76
C ASN A 144 13.16 -32.96 45.37
N THR A 145 13.80 -33.34 46.48
CA THR A 145 14.80 -32.52 47.15
C THR A 145 16.04 -32.31 46.28
N GLN A 146 16.48 -33.36 45.60
CA GLN A 146 17.59 -33.28 44.66
C GLN A 146 17.23 -32.33 43.50
N ARG A 147 16.02 -32.43 42.93
CA ARG A 147 15.60 -31.51 41.86
C ARG A 147 15.56 -30.06 42.30
N ILE A 148 15.14 -29.77 43.53
CA ILE A 148 15.22 -28.39 44.06
C ILE A 148 16.68 -27.94 44.18
N ALA A 149 17.57 -28.82 44.65
CA ALA A 149 18.98 -28.47 44.81
C ALA A 149 19.68 -28.17 43.48
N SER A 150 19.31 -28.85 42.40
CA SER A 150 19.88 -28.59 41.07
C SER A 150 19.47 -27.24 40.47
N LEU A 151 18.40 -26.60 40.97
CA LEU A 151 17.99 -25.25 40.55
C LEU A 151 18.93 -24.15 41.03
N SER A 152 19.92 -24.44 41.90
CA SER A 152 20.82 -23.44 42.46
C SER A 152 21.94 -23.00 41.49
N GLN A 153 22.23 -21.69 41.51
CA GLN A 153 23.30 -20.96 40.79
C GLN A 153 24.30 -21.82 40.02
N ASN A 154 23.92 -22.15 38.78
CA ASN A 154 24.77 -22.71 37.72
C ASN A 154 24.94 -24.24 37.72
N ASN A 155 24.14 -24.97 38.49
CA ASN A 155 24.23 -26.43 38.52
C ASN A 155 23.27 -27.14 37.55
N LEU A 156 22.30 -26.43 36.97
CA LEU A 156 21.35 -26.99 36.01
C LEU A 156 21.90 -26.91 34.60
N HIS A 157 22.01 -28.05 33.91
CA HIS A 157 22.57 -28.11 32.56
C HIS A 157 21.62 -28.85 31.61
N TRP A 158 21.61 -28.43 30.35
CA TRP A 158 21.05 -29.18 29.23
C TRP A 158 22.10 -30.12 28.66
N ILE A 159 21.74 -31.39 28.50
CA ILE A 159 22.68 -32.46 28.11
C ILE A 159 22.32 -33.18 26.81
N GLY A 160 21.30 -32.70 26.10
CA GLY A 160 20.87 -33.31 24.85
C GLY A 160 22.00 -33.35 23.81
N LEU A 161 22.07 -34.44 23.04
CA LEU A 161 23.22 -34.77 22.20
C LEU A 161 23.46 -33.74 21.10
N ASN A 162 22.40 -33.29 20.42
CA ASN A 162 22.53 -32.34 19.32
C ASN A 162 23.00 -30.98 19.85
N ALA A 163 22.42 -30.52 20.97
CA ALA A 163 22.82 -29.26 21.56
C ALA A 163 24.24 -29.32 22.12
N ALA A 164 24.65 -30.44 22.70
CA ALA A 164 26.02 -30.65 23.19
C ALA A 164 27.06 -30.65 22.05
N VAL A 165 26.76 -31.34 20.94
CA VAL A 165 27.63 -31.33 19.75
C VAL A 165 27.74 -29.92 19.17
N GLN A 166 26.62 -29.21 19.07
CA GLN A 166 26.60 -27.84 18.56
C GLN A 166 27.37 -26.88 19.48
N SER A 167 27.21 -26.98 20.79
CA SER A 167 27.95 -26.20 21.79
C SER A 167 29.47 -26.38 21.65
N LEU A 168 29.95 -27.61 21.48
CA LEU A 168 31.37 -27.89 21.21
C LEU A 168 31.83 -27.32 19.86
N PHE A 169 30.99 -27.41 18.82
CA PHE A 169 31.27 -26.81 17.52
C PHE A 169 31.44 -25.29 17.65
N LEU A 170 30.48 -24.61 18.27
CA LEU A 170 30.52 -23.16 18.52
C LEU A 170 31.77 -22.76 19.32
N GLN A 171 32.12 -23.54 20.35
CA GLN A 171 33.29 -23.30 21.18
C GLN A 171 34.57 -23.36 20.35
N SER A 172 34.71 -24.38 19.50
CA SER A 172 35.90 -24.58 18.67
C SER A 172 36.12 -23.44 17.64
N HIS A 173 35.06 -22.69 17.32
CA HIS A 173 35.09 -21.54 16.41
C HIS A 173 35.09 -20.18 17.16
N GLY A 174 35.14 -20.18 18.49
CA GLY A 174 35.05 -18.96 19.29
C GLY A 174 33.74 -18.19 19.10
N ALA A 175 32.66 -18.93 18.78
CA ALA A 175 31.31 -18.43 18.62
C ALA A 175 30.50 -18.48 19.92
N ILE A 176 30.95 -19.26 20.91
CA ILE A 176 30.47 -19.24 22.30
C ILE A 176 31.68 -19.19 23.24
N THR A 177 31.61 -18.40 24.32
CA THR A 177 32.75 -18.15 25.22
C THR A 177 32.51 -18.53 26.67
N THR A 178 31.26 -18.51 27.12
CA THR A 178 30.87 -18.83 28.51
C THR A 178 29.55 -19.58 28.50
N GLY A 179 29.25 -20.30 29.58
CA GLY A 179 28.01 -21.09 29.72
C GLY A 179 28.02 -22.44 28.99
N HIS A 180 29.13 -22.80 28.35
CA HIS A 180 29.39 -24.14 27.82
C HIS A 180 30.39 -24.91 28.69
N TRP A 181 30.32 -26.25 28.65
CA TRP A 181 31.17 -27.13 29.46
C TRP A 181 31.92 -28.16 28.62
N PRO A 182 32.97 -28.84 29.15
CA PRO A 182 33.83 -29.73 28.36
C PRO A 182 33.12 -30.90 27.64
N ALA A 183 31.93 -31.31 28.11
CA ALA A 183 31.10 -32.33 27.47
C ALA A 183 30.11 -31.76 26.43
N GLY A 184 30.15 -30.45 26.17
CA GLY A 184 29.17 -29.73 25.36
C GLY A 184 27.92 -29.30 26.11
N HIS A 185 27.75 -29.73 27.37
CA HIS A 185 26.57 -29.37 28.17
C HIS A 185 26.43 -27.85 28.27
N ILE A 186 25.20 -27.39 28.21
CA ILE A 186 24.85 -25.97 28.18
C ILE A 186 24.27 -25.59 29.54
N SER A 187 24.82 -24.55 30.15
CA SER A 187 24.31 -24.00 31.40
C SER A 187 22.89 -23.47 31.20
N MET A 188 21.98 -23.90 32.08
CA MET A 188 20.60 -23.45 32.16
C MET A 188 20.38 -22.72 33.50
N HIS A 189 19.31 -21.95 33.59
CA HIS A 189 18.89 -21.37 34.86
C HIS A 189 17.36 -21.41 35.01
N THR A 190 16.90 -21.23 36.24
CA THR A 190 15.46 -21.12 36.53
C THR A 190 15.20 -19.90 37.40
N SER A 191 14.01 -19.32 37.24
CA SER A 191 13.52 -18.09 37.87
C SER A 191 13.45 -18.04 39.41
N ASN A 192 13.89 -19.07 40.13
CA ASN A 192 13.97 -19.03 41.60
C ASN A 192 14.95 -17.98 42.14
N GLU A 193 15.74 -17.32 41.28
CA GLU A 193 16.67 -16.27 41.71
C GLU A 193 16.03 -14.88 41.84
N ASP A 194 14.93 -14.58 41.12
CA ASP A 194 14.35 -13.21 41.10
C ASP A 194 12.81 -13.14 41.09
N ASN A 195 12.08 -14.16 40.61
CA ASN A 195 10.61 -14.12 40.61
C ASN A 195 9.97 -15.53 40.59
N PRO A 196 9.30 -15.97 41.67
CA PRO A 196 8.68 -17.29 41.76
C PRO A 196 7.52 -17.53 40.76
N SER A 197 7.12 -16.53 39.97
CA SER A 197 6.10 -16.67 38.91
C SER A 197 6.63 -16.86 37.49
N SER A 198 7.95 -16.81 37.23
CA SER A 198 8.46 -17.00 35.86
C SER A 198 8.50 -18.48 35.45
N ALA A 199 7.88 -18.76 34.31
CA ALA A 199 7.63 -20.09 33.76
C ALA A 199 8.83 -20.62 32.99
N GLY A 200 9.04 -21.94 33.04
CA GLY A 200 10.14 -22.62 32.33
C GLY A 200 11.55 -22.28 32.83
N SER A 201 12.51 -23.04 32.34
CA SER A 201 13.94 -22.84 32.47
C SER A 201 14.43 -22.25 31.17
N HIS A 202 15.48 -21.45 31.27
CA HIS A 202 16.04 -20.68 30.18
C HIS A 202 17.53 -20.95 30.10
N PHE A 203 18.15 -20.56 29.00
CA PHE A 203 19.61 -20.55 28.94
C PHE A 203 20.18 -19.68 30.05
N ALA A 204 21.33 -20.02 30.61
CA ALA A 204 21.87 -19.23 31.71
C ALA A 204 22.21 -17.80 31.27
N LYS A 205 21.94 -16.80 32.11
CA LYS A 205 22.23 -15.37 31.87
C LYS A 205 23.68 -15.01 31.56
N TYR A 206 24.61 -15.94 31.81
CA TYR A 206 26.04 -15.78 31.52
C TYR A 206 26.50 -16.67 30.34
N LEU A 207 25.59 -17.36 29.65
CA LEU A 207 25.86 -17.96 28.35
C LEU A 207 26.16 -16.83 27.38
N TYR A 208 27.34 -16.83 26.75
CA TYR A 208 27.74 -15.74 25.86
C TYR A 208 28.25 -16.28 24.51
N PRO A 209 27.78 -15.73 23.37
CA PRO A 209 26.73 -14.72 23.21
C PRO A 209 25.38 -15.15 23.81
N ASN A 210 24.50 -14.18 24.07
CA ASN A 210 23.17 -14.48 24.60
C ASN A 210 22.37 -15.28 23.56
N GLU A 211 21.49 -16.16 24.04
CA GLU A 211 20.68 -17.04 23.19
C GLU A 211 19.21 -16.59 23.23
N ILE A 212 18.43 -16.95 22.21
CA ILE A 212 17.06 -16.42 22.08
C ILE A 212 16.16 -16.83 23.25
N MET A 213 16.43 -17.99 23.86
CA MET A 213 15.76 -18.49 25.06
C MET A 213 16.45 -18.02 26.35
N GLU A 214 17.11 -16.88 26.32
CA GLU A 214 17.38 -15.97 27.45
C GLU A 214 17.68 -14.59 26.87
N HIS A 215 16.64 -13.95 26.31
CA HIS A 215 16.79 -12.64 25.71
C HIS A 215 17.12 -11.59 26.78
N THR A 216 18.22 -10.87 26.59
CA THR A 216 18.57 -9.69 27.39
C THR A 216 18.26 -8.46 26.56
N GLN A 217 17.70 -7.40 27.13
CA GLN A 217 17.52 -6.09 26.46
C GLN A 217 18.87 -5.36 26.27
N ASP A 218 19.78 -5.99 25.53
CA ASP A 218 21.17 -5.61 25.28
C ASP A 218 21.43 -5.58 23.75
N LEU A 219 22.45 -4.82 23.34
CA LEU A 219 23.04 -4.84 22.00
C LEU A 219 23.39 -6.25 21.50
N ASP A 220 23.77 -7.15 22.42
CA ASP A 220 24.21 -8.53 22.14
C ASP A 220 23.06 -9.58 22.13
N ASP A 221 21.80 -9.14 22.11
CA ASP A 221 20.65 -10.01 21.85
C ASP A 221 20.79 -10.68 20.46
N PRO A 222 20.58 -12.01 20.33
CA PRO A 222 20.60 -12.70 19.04
C PRO A 222 19.55 -12.17 18.06
N LYS A 223 18.58 -11.36 18.55
CA LYS A 223 17.55 -10.54 17.89
C LYS A 223 16.60 -11.28 16.97
N ASN A 224 17.15 -12.08 16.03
CA ASN A 224 16.44 -12.87 15.04
C ASN A 224 17.04 -14.27 14.83
N THR A 225 18.13 -14.69 15.50
CA THR A 225 18.63 -16.06 15.38
C THR A 225 18.07 -16.97 16.47
N ILE A 226 17.64 -18.17 16.07
CA ILE A 226 17.08 -19.17 17.01
C ILE A 226 18.15 -19.94 17.79
N GLY A 227 19.42 -19.82 17.41
CA GLY A 227 20.50 -20.24 18.29
C GLY A 227 20.54 -21.74 18.61
N LEU A 228 21.09 -22.03 19.79
CA LEU A 228 21.09 -23.36 20.39
C LEU A 228 19.68 -23.91 20.66
N ALA A 229 18.63 -23.07 20.62
CA ALA A 229 17.25 -23.53 20.79
C ALA A 229 16.82 -24.48 19.66
N LYS A 230 17.37 -24.34 18.44
CA LYS A 230 17.16 -25.29 17.32
C LYS A 230 17.54 -26.71 17.73
N GLN A 231 18.73 -26.88 18.32
CA GLN A 231 19.20 -28.20 18.75
C GLN A 231 18.51 -28.71 20.00
N VAL A 232 18.07 -27.83 20.91
CA VAL A 232 17.22 -28.23 22.04
C VAL A 232 15.89 -28.81 21.55
N LEU A 233 15.25 -28.17 20.55
CA LEU A 233 14.03 -28.71 19.93
C LEU A 233 14.30 -30.04 19.22
N GLN A 234 15.47 -30.19 18.59
CA GLN A 234 15.89 -31.44 17.96
C GLN A 234 16.07 -32.57 18.99
N ASP A 235 16.66 -32.26 20.15
CA ASP A 235 16.90 -33.21 21.24
C ASP A 235 15.60 -33.75 21.85
N ILE A 236 14.53 -32.95 21.89
CA ILE A 236 13.20 -33.41 22.35
C ILE A 236 12.42 -34.15 21.27
N GLY A 237 12.82 -34.05 20.00
CA GLY A 237 12.29 -34.88 18.91
C GLY A 237 11.78 -34.13 17.67
N TRP A 238 11.91 -32.81 17.59
CA TRP A 238 11.57 -32.10 16.35
C TRP A 238 12.58 -32.41 15.24
N PRO A 239 12.14 -32.61 14.00
CA PRO A 239 13.03 -32.75 12.87
C PRO A 239 13.63 -31.38 12.54
N VAL A 240 14.89 -31.39 12.12
CA VAL A 240 15.55 -30.23 11.52
C VAL A 240 16.01 -30.61 10.12
N PHE A 241 16.05 -29.65 9.21
CA PHE A 241 16.59 -29.88 7.89
C PHE A 241 18.11 -30.05 7.98
N PHE A 242 18.62 -31.17 7.45
CA PHE A 242 20.03 -31.54 7.57
C PHE A 242 20.96 -30.59 6.80
N ASN A 243 20.47 -30.01 5.70
CA ASN A 243 21.14 -28.98 4.91
C ASN A 243 20.48 -27.61 5.09
N GLY A 244 19.81 -27.38 6.23
CA GLY A 244 19.06 -26.15 6.41
C GLY A 244 17.74 -26.07 5.62
N ASP A 245 16.94 -25.05 5.90
CA ASP A 245 15.76 -24.70 5.11
C ASP A 245 16.10 -23.72 3.99
N LYS A 246 15.11 -23.38 3.16
CA LYS A 246 15.34 -22.33 2.16
C LYS A 246 15.32 -20.96 2.85
N PRO A 247 16.07 -19.97 2.34
CA PRO A 247 15.85 -18.59 2.72
C PRO A 247 14.38 -18.20 2.44
N LEU A 248 13.89 -17.15 3.07
CA LEU A 248 12.52 -16.66 2.87
C LEU A 248 12.56 -15.24 2.33
N ILE A 249 11.95 -15.05 1.17
CA ILE A 249 11.73 -13.72 0.58
C ILE A 249 10.28 -13.29 0.85
N SER A 250 10.08 -12.14 1.50
CA SER A 250 8.73 -11.61 1.70
C SER A 250 8.09 -11.22 0.37
N GLU A 251 6.77 -11.37 0.28
CA GLU A 251 5.99 -10.99 -0.91
C GLU A 251 6.26 -9.55 -1.35
N ILE A 252 6.50 -9.36 -2.65
CA ILE A 252 6.45 -8.06 -3.33
C ILE A 252 5.25 -8.10 -4.25
N LYS A 253 4.44 -7.05 -4.20
CA LYS A 253 3.24 -6.94 -5.03
C LYS A 253 3.60 -6.40 -6.41
N ASP A 254 2.79 -6.78 -7.39
CA ASP A 254 2.81 -6.18 -8.71
C ASP A 254 2.74 -4.64 -8.62
N ALA A 255 3.42 -3.98 -9.55
CA ALA A 255 3.59 -2.54 -9.53
C ALA A 255 3.49 -1.92 -10.92
N GLU A 256 3.18 -0.63 -10.94
CA GLU A 256 3.00 0.16 -12.15
C GLU A 256 3.76 1.48 -12.02
N ILE A 257 4.53 1.82 -13.05
CA ILE A 257 5.32 3.05 -13.15
C ILE A 257 5.25 3.62 -14.56
N PHE A 258 5.65 4.88 -14.74
CA PHE A 258 5.81 5.49 -16.07
C PHE A 258 7.26 5.36 -16.57
N THR A 259 7.45 5.39 -17.89
CA THR A 259 8.78 5.46 -18.52
C THR A 259 9.65 6.55 -17.89
N ASN A 260 10.95 6.30 -17.82
CA ASN A 260 11.96 7.20 -17.27
C ASN A 260 11.78 7.50 -15.76
N THR A 261 10.93 6.76 -15.05
CA THR A 261 10.88 6.73 -13.59
C THR A 261 11.47 5.42 -13.07
N SER A 262 11.94 5.39 -11.83
CA SER A 262 12.43 4.17 -11.18
C SER A 262 11.41 3.64 -10.19
N TYR A 263 11.23 2.33 -10.16
CA TYR A 263 10.46 1.66 -9.12
C TYR A 263 11.34 1.43 -7.89
N GLN A 264 10.82 1.75 -6.70
CA GLN A 264 11.49 1.51 -5.44
C GLN A 264 10.52 0.85 -4.47
N THR A 265 10.97 -0.23 -3.82
CA THR A 265 10.22 -0.92 -2.77
C THR A 265 11.17 -1.55 -1.77
N ALA A 266 10.63 -2.07 -0.67
CA ALA A 266 11.38 -2.82 0.32
C ALA A 266 10.79 -4.22 0.49
N PHE A 267 11.66 -5.19 0.72
CA PHE A 267 11.28 -6.56 1.04
C PHE A 267 12.19 -7.11 2.12
N SER A 268 11.74 -8.11 2.86
CA SER A 268 12.55 -8.79 3.86
C SER A 268 13.07 -10.10 3.29
N ILE A 269 14.33 -10.39 3.57
CA ILE A 269 14.94 -11.68 3.37
C ILE A 269 15.43 -12.21 4.71
N PHE A 270 15.15 -13.48 5.00
CA PHE A 270 15.58 -14.12 6.22
C PHE A 270 16.04 -15.54 5.95
N ASP A 271 17.13 -15.94 6.60
CA ASP A 271 17.67 -17.29 6.57
C ASP A 271 18.04 -17.66 8.02
N ASN A 272 17.56 -18.82 8.48
CA ASN A 272 17.72 -19.26 9.87
C ASN A 272 18.82 -20.30 10.06
N ASP A 273 19.58 -20.64 9.02
CA ASP A 273 20.54 -21.74 9.05
C ASP A 273 21.92 -21.40 9.62
N ASN A 274 22.12 -20.19 10.13
CA ASN A 274 23.43 -19.82 10.65
C ASN A 274 23.85 -20.70 11.84
N VAL A 275 24.82 -21.57 11.59
CA VAL A 275 25.40 -22.45 12.61
C VAL A 275 26.20 -21.67 13.66
N LEU A 276 26.65 -20.44 13.38
CA LEU A 276 27.54 -19.68 14.27
C LEU A 276 26.86 -18.53 15.04
N HIS A 277 25.54 -18.34 14.92
CA HIS A 277 24.62 -17.53 15.75
C HIS A 277 25.08 -16.13 16.25
N TYR A 278 26.18 -15.56 15.75
CA TYR A 278 26.76 -14.31 16.24
C TYR A 278 27.11 -13.36 15.09
N GLU A 279 26.74 -12.08 15.22
CA GLU A 279 26.75 -11.07 14.15
C GLU A 279 28.09 -10.96 13.41
N LYS A 280 29.22 -11.16 14.12
CA LYS A 280 30.57 -11.11 13.50
C LYS A 280 30.77 -12.13 12.36
N PHE A 281 29.97 -13.20 12.33
CA PHE A 281 30.05 -14.26 11.30
C PHE A 281 29.12 -14.01 10.10
N TYR A 282 28.35 -12.91 10.10
CA TYR A 282 27.39 -12.54 9.04
C TYR A 282 27.96 -11.52 8.01
N ASN A 283 29.07 -10.82 8.28
CA ASN A 283 29.50 -9.67 7.45
C ASN A 283 30.84 -9.92 6.70
N TRP A 284 30.78 -9.85 5.37
CA TRP A 284 31.92 -9.99 4.43
C TRP A 284 32.79 -8.73 4.31
N SER A 285 32.32 -7.55 4.69
CA SER A 285 32.80 -6.30 4.07
C SER A 285 34.13 -5.71 4.58
N SER A 286 34.83 -6.26 5.59
CA SER A 286 36.08 -5.59 6.08
C SER A 286 37.25 -6.42 6.62
N SER A 287 37.15 -7.75 6.79
CA SER A 287 38.12 -8.45 7.68
C SER A 287 38.91 -9.63 7.11
N GLY A 288 38.70 -10.05 5.85
CA GLY A 288 39.51 -11.11 5.22
C GLY A 288 39.42 -12.50 5.89
N GLY A 289 38.39 -12.77 6.70
CA GLY A 289 38.02 -14.11 7.16
C GLY A 289 36.94 -14.73 6.28
N SER A 290 36.71 -16.04 6.40
CA SER A 290 35.58 -16.72 5.74
C SER A 290 34.28 -16.49 6.53
N PRO A 291 33.29 -15.76 6.00
CA PRO A 291 31.96 -15.72 6.61
C PRO A 291 31.22 -17.04 6.36
N TYR A 292 30.32 -17.38 7.28
CA TYR A 292 29.58 -18.66 7.26
C TYR A 292 28.14 -18.51 6.75
N LEU A 293 27.70 -17.27 6.47
CA LEU A 293 26.41 -16.99 5.88
C LEU A 293 26.57 -15.94 4.77
N VAL A 294 26.90 -16.41 3.57
CA VAL A 294 26.89 -15.59 2.37
C VAL A 294 25.67 -16.01 1.56
N MET A 295 24.58 -15.25 1.67
CA MET A 295 23.45 -15.44 0.77
C MET A 295 23.85 -14.97 -0.64
N GLY A 296 23.67 -15.85 -1.62
CA GLY A 296 23.68 -15.50 -3.03
C GLY A 296 22.38 -14.80 -3.40
N PHE A 297 22.48 -13.80 -4.26
CA PHE A 297 21.34 -13.10 -4.84
C PHE A 297 21.46 -13.09 -6.36
N SER A 298 20.35 -13.40 -7.01
CA SER A 298 20.15 -13.11 -8.42
C SER A 298 18.84 -12.35 -8.57
N ALA A 299 18.80 -11.42 -9.52
CA ALA A 299 17.58 -10.71 -9.87
C ALA A 299 17.55 -10.55 -11.38
N ASN A 300 16.45 -10.97 -12.00
CA ASN A 300 16.33 -11.00 -13.44
C ASN A 300 14.97 -10.51 -13.92
N SER A 301 14.96 -9.91 -15.10
CA SER A 301 13.77 -9.52 -15.83
C SER A 301 13.45 -10.51 -16.94
N SER A 302 12.16 -10.80 -17.13
CA SER A 302 11.69 -11.60 -18.26
C SER A 302 11.82 -10.89 -19.61
N ASP A 303 12.02 -9.56 -19.63
CA ASP A 303 12.23 -8.76 -20.84
C ASP A 303 13.34 -7.71 -20.65
N GLN A 304 14.54 -8.07 -21.11
CA GLN A 304 15.75 -7.24 -21.05
C GLN A 304 15.65 -5.93 -21.84
N LEU A 305 14.66 -5.79 -22.75
CA LEU A 305 14.43 -4.55 -23.47
C LEU A 305 13.62 -3.54 -22.65
N ILE A 306 12.86 -4.01 -21.64
CA ILE A 306 12.11 -3.16 -20.72
C ILE A 306 12.95 -2.87 -19.47
N VAL A 307 13.50 -3.90 -18.84
CA VAL A 307 14.39 -3.79 -17.67
C VAL A 307 15.56 -4.73 -17.89
N ALA A 308 16.79 -4.22 -17.92
CA ALA A 308 17.96 -5.09 -17.96
C ALA A 308 18.26 -5.63 -16.55
N ASP A 309 18.79 -6.84 -16.43
CA ASP A 309 19.16 -7.43 -15.13
C ASP A 309 20.12 -6.54 -14.34
N SER A 310 21.02 -5.83 -15.03
CA SER A 310 21.96 -4.89 -14.43
C SER A 310 21.32 -3.66 -13.80
N ASP A 311 20.07 -3.36 -14.16
CA ASP A 311 19.30 -2.21 -13.66
C ASP A 311 18.33 -2.60 -12.53
N ILE A 312 18.42 -3.84 -12.04
CA ILE A 312 17.73 -4.34 -10.85
C ILE A 312 18.76 -4.37 -9.70
N LEU A 313 18.64 -3.42 -8.78
CA LEU A 313 19.58 -3.22 -7.69
C LEU A 313 18.93 -3.59 -6.35
N ILE A 314 19.60 -4.45 -5.60
CA ILE A 314 19.23 -4.83 -4.23
C ILE A 314 20.26 -4.25 -3.27
N SER A 315 19.83 -3.50 -2.27
CA SER A 315 20.74 -2.91 -1.28
C SER A 315 21.46 -4.00 -0.48
N GLY A 316 22.74 -3.82 -0.18
CA GLY A 316 23.49 -4.80 0.62
C GLY A 316 23.88 -6.07 -0.16
N VAL A 317 23.98 -5.94 -1.49
CA VAL A 317 24.42 -7.01 -2.40
C VAL A 317 25.56 -6.48 -3.27
N THR A 318 26.70 -7.16 -3.24
CA THR A 318 27.87 -6.88 -4.08
C THR A 318 28.29 -8.15 -4.81
N ASN A 319 28.41 -8.09 -6.15
CA ASN A 319 28.75 -9.24 -7.00
C ASN A 319 27.86 -10.48 -6.78
N GLY A 320 26.55 -10.25 -6.56
CA GLY A 320 25.57 -11.32 -6.32
C GLY A 320 25.68 -11.98 -4.95
N LEU A 321 26.39 -11.37 -3.99
CA LEU A 321 26.53 -11.88 -2.62
C LEU A 321 26.09 -10.82 -1.61
N SER A 322 25.43 -11.25 -0.53
CA SER A 322 25.07 -10.38 0.60
C SER A 322 26.34 -9.81 1.25
N ASP A 323 26.36 -8.51 1.46
CA ASP A 323 27.38 -7.82 2.28
C ASP A 323 26.78 -7.06 3.48
N SER A 324 25.46 -7.19 3.68
CA SER A 324 24.71 -6.58 4.77
C SER A 324 24.07 -7.63 5.69
N PRO A 325 24.08 -7.44 7.02
CA PRO A 325 23.35 -8.26 7.98
C PRO A 325 21.86 -7.89 8.12
N ASP A 326 21.40 -6.80 7.49
CA ASP A 326 19.99 -6.38 7.58
C ASP A 326 19.09 -7.52 7.02
N THR A 327 17.84 -7.68 7.46
CA THR A 327 16.89 -8.58 6.77
C THR A 327 16.04 -7.79 5.76
N LEU A 328 15.76 -6.52 6.05
CA LEU A 328 15.09 -5.59 5.15
C LEU A 328 16.06 -5.10 4.06
N ARG A 329 15.67 -5.28 2.81
CA ARG A 329 16.39 -4.89 1.60
C ARG A 329 15.58 -3.84 0.84
N GLN A 330 16.26 -2.87 0.25
CA GLN A 330 15.68 -1.97 -0.74
C GLN A 330 15.90 -2.56 -2.13
N LEU A 331 14.84 -2.60 -2.92
CA LEU A 331 14.85 -2.93 -4.34
C LEU A 331 14.68 -1.64 -5.14
N THR A 332 15.58 -1.40 -6.07
CA THR A 332 15.47 -0.30 -7.04
C THR A 332 15.54 -0.88 -8.44
N ILE A 333 14.56 -0.54 -9.28
CA ILE A 333 14.50 -0.98 -10.67
C ILE A 333 14.43 0.25 -11.56
N SER A 334 15.35 0.32 -12.52
CA SER A 334 15.39 1.39 -13.53
C SER A 334 15.11 0.81 -14.92
N PRO A 335 13.90 1.04 -15.49
CA PRO A 335 13.61 0.63 -16.86
C PRO A 335 14.55 1.28 -17.89
N GLN A 336 14.71 0.61 -19.02
CA GLN A 336 15.39 1.18 -20.18
C GLN A 336 14.71 2.47 -20.63
N ALA A 337 15.51 3.41 -21.13
CA ALA A 337 15.01 4.73 -21.54
C ALA A 337 13.90 4.59 -22.59
N ASN A 338 12.74 5.18 -22.30
CA ASN A 338 11.52 5.13 -23.14
C ASN A 338 10.96 3.72 -23.43
N ALA A 339 11.35 2.68 -22.68
CA ALA A 339 10.76 1.36 -22.82
C ALA A 339 9.43 1.27 -22.07
N ALA A 340 8.42 0.70 -22.71
CA ALA A 340 7.10 0.47 -22.15
C ALA A 340 6.65 -0.97 -22.40
N GLY A 341 5.84 -1.51 -21.50
CA GLY A 341 5.36 -2.89 -21.54
C GLY A 341 5.29 -3.51 -20.14
N ILE A 342 5.05 -4.80 -20.09
CA ILE A 342 4.97 -5.57 -18.85
C ILE A 342 6.18 -6.51 -18.80
N THR A 343 6.89 -6.53 -17.69
CA THR A 343 7.96 -7.50 -17.44
C THR A 343 7.80 -8.12 -16.06
N THR A 344 8.09 -9.42 -15.96
CA THR A 344 8.11 -10.14 -14.69
C THR A 344 9.52 -10.05 -14.13
N ILE A 345 9.63 -9.55 -12.91
CA ILE A 345 10.88 -9.48 -12.16
C ILE A 345 10.93 -10.69 -11.23
N THR A 346 12.00 -11.47 -11.31
CA THR A 346 12.26 -12.61 -10.43
C THR A 346 13.48 -12.30 -9.57
N ILE A 347 13.34 -12.46 -8.25
CA ILE A 347 14.43 -12.38 -7.28
C ILE A 347 14.63 -13.77 -6.72
N GLU A 348 15.88 -14.23 -6.72
CA GLU A 348 16.31 -15.47 -6.11
C GLU A 348 17.29 -15.18 -4.98
N ALA A 349 17.07 -15.84 -3.86
CA ALA A 349 18.05 -15.94 -2.79
C ALA A 349 18.51 -17.39 -2.64
N LEU A 350 19.81 -17.57 -2.51
CA LEU A 350 20.47 -18.86 -2.33
C LEU A 350 21.25 -18.82 -1.02
N ASP A 351 21.02 -19.77 -0.12
CA ASP A 351 21.83 -19.89 1.10
C ASP A 351 23.19 -20.58 0.85
N ALA A 352 23.97 -20.76 1.91
CA ALA A 352 25.28 -21.40 1.84
C ALA A 352 25.22 -22.93 1.63
N ASP A 353 24.09 -23.55 1.95
CA ASP A 353 23.84 -25.00 1.82
C ASP A 353 23.25 -25.37 0.44
N GLY A 354 22.92 -24.36 -0.36
CA GLY A 354 22.43 -24.46 -1.72
C GLY A 354 20.90 -24.53 -1.83
N ASN A 355 20.14 -24.24 -0.76
CA ASN A 355 18.70 -24.08 -0.88
C ASN A 355 18.36 -22.66 -1.34
N SER A 356 17.28 -22.54 -2.09
CA SER A 356 16.89 -21.29 -2.71
C SER A 356 15.41 -21.00 -2.55
N ASP A 357 15.10 -19.71 -2.50
CA ASP A 357 13.73 -19.21 -2.60
C ASP A 357 13.63 -18.17 -3.69
N LEU A 358 12.46 -18.13 -4.34
CA LEU A 358 12.19 -17.29 -5.49
C LEU A 358 10.92 -16.49 -5.22
N MET A 359 10.97 -15.21 -5.55
CA MET A 359 9.82 -14.32 -5.53
C MET A 359 9.73 -13.63 -6.89
N SER A 360 8.54 -13.65 -7.49
CA SER A 360 8.30 -12.95 -8.75
C SER A 360 7.07 -12.06 -8.67
N PHE A 361 7.13 -10.92 -9.35
CA PHE A 361 6.03 -9.96 -9.48
C PHE A 361 6.09 -9.28 -10.85
N ASP A 362 4.96 -8.80 -11.33
CA ASP A 362 4.88 -8.06 -12.58
C ASP A 362 5.13 -6.57 -12.37
N LEU A 363 6.01 -6.00 -13.19
CA LEU A 363 6.24 -4.57 -13.31
C LEU A 363 5.67 -4.07 -14.63
N ILE A 364 4.66 -3.22 -14.55
CA ILE A 364 4.04 -2.54 -15.67
C ILE A 364 4.74 -1.18 -15.85
N VAL A 365 5.38 -0.98 -17.00
CA VAL A 365 6.00 0.28 -17.39
C VAL A 365 5.15 0.94 -18.47
N ASN A 366 4.42 1.97 -18.10
CA ASN A 366 3.56 2.73 -19.00
C ASN A 366 4.38 3.73 -19.83
N PRO A 367 3.96 4.03 -21.07
CA PRO A 367 4.52 5.16 -21.83
C PRO A 367 4.40 6.45 -21.02
N ALA A 368 5.26 7.44 -21.28
CA ALA A 368 5.14 8.74 -20.63
C ALA A 368 3.78 9.36 -20.97
N ASN A 369 3.04 9.82 -19.97
CA ASN A 369 1.74 10.44 -20.19
C ASN A 369 1.90 11.77 -20.94
N THR A 370 1.24 11.92 -22.09
CA THR A 370 1.16 13.22 -22.79
C THR A 370 -0.16 13.90 -22.47
N PRO A 371 -0.21 15.24 -22.29
CA PRO A 371 -1.49 15.91 -22.08
C PRO A 371 -2.40 15.80 -23.31
N PRO A 372 -3.72 15.70 -23.12
CA PRO A 372 -4.66 15.59 -24.22
C PRO A 372 -4.69 16.86 -25.09
N VAL A 373 -5.22 16.74 -26.30
CA VAL A 373 -5.50 17.89 -27.18
C VAL A 373 -7.01 18.07 -27.29
N VAL A 374 -7.51 19.27 -26.99
CA VAL A 374 -8.92 19.65 -27.16
C VAL A 374 -9.02 20.86 -28.08
N SER A 375 -10.06 20.88 -28.92
CA SER A 375 -10.38 22.02 -29.78
C SER A 375 -11.89 22.22 -29.86
N ILE A 376 -12.37 23.44 -29.65
CA ILE A 376 -13.75 23.83 -29.92
C ILE A 376 -13.94 23.89 -31.43
N THR A 377 -14.75 23.00 -31.98
CA THR A 377 -14.95 22.81 -33.41
C THR A 377 -16.09 23.65 -33.98
N ASN A 378 -17.06 24.03 -33.15
CA ASN A 378 -18.13 24.95 -33.50
C ASN A 378 -18.66 25.66 -32.25
N PRO A 379 -18.95 26.98 -32.31
CA PRO A 379 -18.71 27.89 -33.43
C PRO A 379 -17.23 28.30 -33.54
N SER A 380 -16.88 29.08 -34.56
CA SER A 380 -15.55 29.70 -34.65
C SER A 380 -15.36 30.82 -33.62
N ASN A 381 -14.10 31.12 -33.30
CA ASN A 381 -13.77 32.26 -32.44
C ASN A 381 -14.26 33.58 -33.06
N GLY A 382 -14.96 34.39 -32.26
CA GLY A 382 -15.59 35.65 -32.66
C GLY A 382 -16.99 35.51 -33.25
N HIS A 383 -17.59 34.32 -33.23
CA HIS A 383 -18.94 34.10 -33.76
C HIS A 383 -20.00 34.93 -33.02
N ILE A 384 -20.97 35.45 -33.79
CA ILE A 384 -22.11 36.22 -33.29
C ILE A 384 -23.35 35.34 -33.40
N PHE A 385 -23.97 35.01 -32.27
CA PHE A 385 -25.25 34.31 -32.23
C PHE A 385 -26.41 35.30 -32.29
N LEU A 386 -27.35 35.01 -33.18
CA LEU A 386 -28.61 35.75 -33.34
C LEU A 386 -29.81 35.01 -32.72
N THR A 387 -29.57 33.83 -32.16
CA THR A 387 -30.58 32.98 -31.52
C THR A 387 -30.40 32.95 -30.01
N ALA A 388 -31.49 32.72 -29.27
CA ALA A 388 -31.48 32.67 -27.80
C ALA A 388 -30.81 31.41 -27.21
N THR A 389 -30.76 30.32 -27.98
CA THR A 389 -30.09 29.07 -27.62
C THR A 389 -28.80 28.94 -28.44
N GLN A 390 -27.66 28.75 -27.78
CA GLN A 390 -26.36 28.57 -28.42
C GLN A 390 -25.84 27.14 -28.22
N SER A 391 -25.24 26.58 -29.26
CA SER A 391 -24.68 25.23 -29.25
C SER A 391 -23.18 25.26 -29.53
N PHE A 392 -22.45 24.43 -28.80
CA PHE A 392 -21.00 24.31 -28.85
C PHE A 392 -20.61 22.84 -29.04
N SER A 393 -19.60 22.59 -29.86
CA SER A 393 -19.00 21.27 -30.00
C SER A 393 -17.49 21.38 -29.87
N ALA A 394 -16.88 20.38 -29.27
CA ALA A 394 -15.44 20.24 -29.20
C ALA A 394 -15.05 18.79 -29.51
N ALA A 395 -13.84 18.63 -30.03
CA ALA A 395 -13.21 17.34 -30.23
C ALA A 395 -11.99 17.29 -29.33
N ALA A 396 -11.84 16.18 -28.59
CA ALA A 396 -10.68 15.92 -27.77
C ALA A 396 -10.10 14.54 -28.10
N ASN A 397 -8.78 14.49 -28.24
CA ASN A 397 -8.04 13.26 -28.43
C ASN A 397 -6.73 13.32 -27.66
N ASP A 398 -6.38 12.19 -27.09
CA ASP A 398 -5.11 11.94 -26.45
C ASP A 398 -4.30 10.89 -27.24
N ALA A 399 -2.98 10.94 -27.14
CA ALA A 399 -2.13 9.98 -27.86
C ALA A 399 -2.17 8.58 -27.23
N GLU A 400 -2.34 8.48 -25.91
CA GLU A 400 -2.34 7.25 -25.13
C GLU A 400 -3.77 6.73 -24.89
N ASP A 401 -4.73 7.61 -24.60
CA ASP A 401 -6.11 7.25 -24.26
C ASP A 401 -7.09 7.30 -25.45
N GLY A 402 -6.67 7.88 -26.58
CA GLY A 402 -7.51 8.05 -27.76
C GLY A 402 -8.58 9.13 -27.56
N ASN A 403 -9.78 8.90 -28.11
CA ASN A 403 -10.83 9.93 -28.12
C ASN A 403 -11.44 10.13 -26.73
N LEU A 404 -11.40 11.37 -26.24
CA LEU A 404 -11.99 11.76 -24.97
C LEU A 404 -13.33 12.47 -25.20
N SER A 405 -14.42 11.84 -24.77
CA SER A 405 -15.78 12.34 -25.06
C SER A 405 -16.37 13.22 -23.97
N ASN A 406 -15.86 13.17 -22.75
CA ASN A 406 -16.34 13.94 -21.62
C ASN A 406 -15.56 15.25 -21.51
N ILE A 407 -16.21 16.37 -21.83
CA ILE A 407 -15.57 17.69 -21.86
C ILE A 407 -16.20 18.58 -20.78
N ASP A 408 -15.37 19.25 -20.00
CA ASP A 408 -15.76 20.24 -19.01
C ASP A 408 -15.88 21.60 -19.70
N TRP A 409 -17.11 22.11 -19.80
CA TRP A 409 -17.39 23.39 -20.44
C TRP A 409 -17.44 24.51 -19.43
N GLY A 410 -16.77 25.62 -19.74
CA GLY A 410 -16.78 26.85 -18.97
C GLY A 410 -17.40 28.00 -19.77
N VAL A 411 -18.17 28.86 -19.10
CA VAL A 411 -18.59 30.15 -19.65
C VAL A 411 -18.44 31.26 -18.62
N ARG A 412 -18.03 32.43 -19.10
CA ARG A 412 -18.13 33.69 -18.35
C ARG A 412 -18.54 34.81 -19.29
N ALA A 413 -19.27 35.79 -18.77
CA ALA A 413 -19.32 37.11 -19.43
C ALA A 413 -17.89 37.68 -19.49
N ALA A 414 -17.56 38.47 -20.51
CA ALA A 414 -16.22 39.05 -20.66
C ALA A 414 -15.77 39.78 -19.37
N GLY A 415 -14.72 39.27 -18.72
CA GLY A 415 -14.21 39.79 -17.44
C GLY A 415 -14.95 39.34 -16.17
N GLY A 416 -15.95 38.45 -16.29
CA GLY A 416 -16.70 37.86 -15.19
C GLY A 416 -16.09 36.58 -14.61
N ASN A 417 -16.82 35.95 -13.69
CA ASN A 417 -16.43 34.67 -13.09
C ASN A 417 -16.84 33.49 -13.99
N TRP A 418 -16.01 32.45 -14.02
CA TRP A 418 -16.31 31.20 -14.73
C TRP A 418 -17.42 30.40 -14.06
N GLN A 419 -18.32 29.87 -14.87
CA GLN A 419 -19.32 28.86 -14.53
C GLN A 419 -19.02 27.61 -15.35
N TYR A 420 -18.98 26.45 -14.69
CA TYR A 420 -18.59 25.18 -15.33
C TYR A 420 -19.72 24.16 -15.33
N ASP A 421 -19.85 23.44 -16.44
CA ASP A 421 -20.66 22.24 -16.60
C ASP A 421 -19.69 21.08 -16.89
N TYR A 422 -19.60 20.10 -15.98
CA TYR A 422 -18.57 19.04 -16.03
C TYR A 422 -19.06 17.78 -16.75
N GLY A 423 -18.14 17.10 -17.43
CA GLY A 423 -18.34 15.77 -18.00
C GLY A 423 -19.40 15.72 -19.11
N VAL A 424 -19.51 16.78 -19.91
CA VAL A 424 -20.51 16.86 -20.98
C VAL A 424 -20.05 16.03 -22.17
N SER A 425 -20.87 15.05 -22.58
CA SER A 425 -20.64 14.26 -23.78
C SER A 425 -21.44 14.79 -24.97
N GLY A 426 -20.76 15.10 -26.08
CA GLY A 426 -21.39 15.60 -27.31
C GLY A 426 -21.54 17.13 -27.33
N THR A 427 -22.64 17.63 -27.87
CA THR A 427 -22.88 19.08 -27.99
C THR A 427 -23.28 19.68 -26.64
N TRP A 428 -22.61 20.77 -26.25
CA TRP A 428 -22.97 21.57 -25.09
C TRP A 428 -23.90 22.72 -25.51
N THR A 429 -25.03 22.87 -24.82
CA THR A 429 -26.04 23.88 -25.17
C THR A 429 -26.27 24.81 -23.99
N LYS A 430 -26.29 26.12 -24.24
CA LYS A 430 -26.48 27.14 -23.22
C LYS A 430 -27.46 28.20 -23.70
N ASN A 431 -28.18 28.81 -22.76
CA ASN A 431 -29.01 29.98 -23.00
C ASN A 431 -28.30 31.19 -22.40
N LEU A 432 -27.61 31.94 -23.25
CA LEU A 432 -26.90 33.16 -22.89
C LEU A 432 -27.75 34.36 -23.31
N ALA A 433 -27.82 35.36 -22.42
CA ALA A 433 -28.43 36.65 -22.77
C ALA A 433 -27.50 37.45 -23.70
N ASP A 434 -28.03 38.48 -24.35
CA ASP A 434 -27.24 39.35 -25.23
C ASP A 434 -26.02 39.93 -24.49
N GLY A 435 -24.85 39.84 -25.13
CA GLY A 435 -23.56 40.21 -24.53
C GLY A 435 -22.37 39.42 -25.09
N ASN A 436 -21.18 39.70 -24.55
CA ASN A 436 -19.93 39.06 -24.94
C ASN A 436 -19.48 38.04 -23.90
N TYR A 437 -19.06 36.86 -24.35
CA TYR A 437 -18.70 35.73 -23.49
C TYR A 437 -17.37 35.10 -23.91
N ASP A 438 -16.63 34.59 -22.93
CA ASP A 438 -15.56 33.64 -23.16
C ASP A 438 -16.06 32.22 -22.84
N ILE A 439 -15.75 31.28 -23.72
CA ILE A 439 -16.12 29.87 -23.63
C ILE A 439 -14.83 29.06 -23.51
N SER A 440 -14.82 28.09 -22.62
CA SER A 440 -13.70 27.18 -22.40
C SER A 440 -14.17 25.74 -22.54
N ALA A 441 -13.39 24.91 -23.22
CA ALA A 441 -13.57 23.46 -23.25
C ALA A 441 -12.30 22.84 -22.67
N CYS A 442 -12.41 22.19 -21.52
CA CYS A 442 -11.31 21.51 -20.86
C CYS A 442 -11.55 20.00 -20.82
N VAL A 443 -10.48 19.22 -20.92
CA VAL A 443 -10.55 17.76 -20.82
C VAL A 443 -9.35 17.26 -20.01
N SER A 444 -9.56 16.21 -19.23
CA SER A 444 -8.47 15.49 -18.57
C SER A 444 -8.42 14.05 -19.06
N ASP A 445 -7.21 13.54 -19.24
CA ASP A 445 -6.93 12.15 -19.59
C ASP A 445 -7.09 11.20 -18.38
N SER A 446 -6.86 9.90 -18.56
CA SER A 446 -6.97 8.89 -17.51
C SER A 446 -5.91 9.02 -16.41
N ASN A 447 -4.84 9.77 -16.67
CA ASN A 447 -3.72 10.06 -15.77
C ASN A 447 -3.77 11.48 -15.18
N ASN A 448 -4.90 12.19 -15.32
CA ASN A 448 -5.17 13.54 -14.83
C ASN A 448 -4.32 14.66 -15.44
N ALA A 449 -3.72 14.50 -16.62
CA ALA A 449 -3.21 15.66 -17.35
C ALA A 449 -4.37 16.36 -18.07
N THR A 450 -4.37 17.70 -17.99
CA THR A 450 -5.48 18.53 -18.47
C THR A 450 -5.03 19.44 -19.60
N ALA A 451 -5.90 19.63 -20.58
CA ALA A 451 -5.78 20.67 -21.59
C ALA A 451 -7.10 21.41 -21.77
N CYS A 452 -7.00 22.67 -22.21
CA CYS A 452 -8.16 23.52 -22.45
C CYS A 452 -8.00 24.28 -23.76
N ASP A 453 -9.12 24.51 -24.44
CA ASP A 453 -9.26 25.45 -25.55
C ASP A 453 -10.28 26.54 -25.19
N GLN A 454 -10.10 27.74 -25.75
CA GLN A 454 -10.92 28.91 -25.44
C GLN A 454 -11.27 29.73 -26.68
N ILE A 455 -12.53 30.13 -26.76
CA ILE A 455 -13.04 31.06 -27.78
C ILE A 455 -13.84 32.20 -27.14
N SER A 456 -13.92 33.33 -27.82
CA SER A 456 -14.84 34.42 -27.47
C SER A 456 -16.01 34.45 -28.45
N VAL A 457 -17.23 34.67 -27.96
CA VAL A 457 -18.46 34.76 -28.76
C VAL A 457 -19.32 35.93 -28.28
N SER A 458 -20.23 36.41 -29.12
CA SER A 458 -21.24 37.37 -28.71
C SER A 458 -22.65 36.89 -29.03
N VAL A 459 -23.62 37.37 -28.28
CA VAL A 459 -25.05 37.08 -28.46
C VAL A 459 -25.78 38.39 -28.68
N SER A 460 -26.63 38.43 -29.70
CA SER A 460 -27.39 39.60 -30.12
C SER A 460 -28.79 39.17 -30.57
N ALA A 461 -29.43 38.30 -29.79
CA ALA A 461 -30.69 37.65 -30.14
C ALA A 461 -31.90 38.60 -30.01
N THR A 462 -31.84 39.56 -29.09
CA THR A 462 -32.93 40.54 -28.87
C THR A 462 -32.68 41.89 -29.55
N ALA A 463 -31.55 42.03 -30.23
CA ALA A 463 -31.31 43.17 -31.10
C ALA A 463 -32.13 43.05 -32.38
N ASP A 464 -32.26 44.17 -33.08
CA ASP A 464 -32.92 44.34 -34.37
C ASP A 464 -31.84 44.89 -35.30
N ALA A 465 -31.26 44.03 -36.14
CA ALA A 465 -30.03 44.35 -36.87
C ALA A 465 -30.28 45.20 -38.12
N ASP A 466 -31.48 45.15 -38.71
CA ASP A 466 -31.88 45.93 -39.88
C ASP A 466 -32.88 47.07 -39.57
N ASN A 467 -33.36 47.15 -38.32
CA ASN A 467 -34.20 48.20 -37.74
C ASN A 467 -35.62 48.26 -38.31
N ASP A 468 -36.22 47.10 -38.54
CA ASP A 468 -37.55 46.96 -39.12
C ASP A 468 -38.66 46.78 -38.06
N GLY A 469 -38.28 46.53 -36.80
CA GLY A 469 -39.18 46.36 -35.66
C GLY A 469 -39.33 44.93 -35.14
N ILE A 470 -38.72 43.93 -35.78
CA ILE A 470 -38.64 42.54 -35.29
C ILE A 470 -37.25 42.28 -34.68
N SER A 471 -37.16 41.40 -33.68
CA SER A 471 -35.86 41.01 -33.14
C SER A 471 -35.22 39.89 -33.97
N ASN A 472 -33.88 39.86 -34.03
CA ASN A 472 -33.14 38.86 -34.80
C ASN A 472 -33.58 37.41 -34.50
N ALA A 473 -33.90 37.10 -33.24
CA ALA A 473 -34.37 35.77 -32.85
C ALA A 473 -35.80 35.48 -33.32
N ASP A 474 -36.68 36.49 -33.34
CA ASP A 474 -38.05 36.37 -33.84
C ASP A 474 -38.07 36.27 -35.36
N GLU A 475 -37.20 36.98 -36.06
CA GLU A 475 -37.04 36.88 -37.52
C GLU A 475 -36.57 35.49 -37.94
N ILE A 476 -35.51 34.97 -37.30
CA ILE A 476 -35.06 33.58 -37.53
C ILE A 476 -36.18 32.57 -37.24
N ALA A 477 -37.02 32.82 -36.24
CA ALA A 477 -38.16 31.96 -35.91
C ALA A 477 -39.31 32.06 -36.92
N GLN A 478 -39.51 33.23 -37.53
CA GLN A 478 -40.49 33.49 -38.58
C GLN A 478 -39.99 33.09 -39.97
N GLY A 479 -38.68 32.91 -40.13
CA GLY A 479 -38.02 32.54 -41.39
C GLY A 479 -37.63 33.73 -42.26
N THR A 480 -37.72 34.96 -41.74
CA THR A 480 -37.22 36.19 -42.36
C THR A 480 -35.70 36.34 -42.12
N ASP A 481 -35.04 37.23 -42.86
CA ASP A 481 -33.58 37.44 -42.77
C ASP A 481 -33.24 38.62 -41.84
N PRO A 482 -32.59 38.40 -40.68
CA PRO A 482 -32.29 39.45 -39.69
C PRO A 482 -31.46 40.65 -40.15
N PHE A 483 -30.97 40.62 -41.39
CA PHE A 483 -30.18 41.71 -41.98
C PHE A 483 -30.88 42.34 -43.19
N ASN A 484 -32.14 42.01 -43.44
CA ASN A 484 -32.93 42.48 -44.55
C ASN A 484 -34.34 42.86 -44.11
N ASN A 485 -34.56 44.17 -44.00
CA ASN A 485 -35.79 44.75 -43.45
C ASN A 485 -37.06 44.55 -44.30
N ASP A 486 -36.97 43.86 -45.44
CA ASP A 486 -38.05 43.51 -46.37
C ASP A 486 -37.64 42.19 -47.08
N SER A 487 -37.93 41.07 -46.42
CA SER A 487 -37.46 39.72 -46.78
C SER A 487 -37.97 39.26 -48.14
N ASP A 488 -39.13 39.72 -48.58
CA ASP A 488 -39.75 39.31 -49.84
C ASP A 488 -39.69 40.39 -50.95
N ASN A 489 -39.19 41.58 -50.61
CA ASN A 489 -38.92 42.72 -51.47
C ASN A 489 -40.18 43.31 -52.14
N ASP A 490 -41.31 43.34 -51.43
CA ASP A 490 -42.57 43.88 -51.94
C ASP A 490 -42.81 45.36 -51.56
N GLY A 491 -41.95 45.90 -50.67
CA GLY A 491 -41.98 47.29 -50.20
C GLY A 491 -42.66 47.48 -48.84
N LEU A 492 -43.16 46.42 -48.19
CA LEU A 492 -43.52 46.40 -46.78
C LEU A 492 -42.33 45.88 -45.95
N LEU A 493 -42.11 46.46 -44.77
CA LEU A 493 -41.07 45.97 -43.87
C LEU A 493 -41.57 44.73 -43.14
N ASP A 494 -40.71 43.77 -42.83
CA ASP A 494 -41.16 42.50 -42.21
C ASP A 494 -41.92 42.75 -40.91
N GLY A 495 -41.48 43.73 -40.10
CA GLY A 495 -42.17 44.20 -38.88
C GLY A 495 -43.57 44.77 -39.04
N GLU A 496 -43.95 45.22 -40.24
CA GLU A 496 -45.26 45.80 -40.54
C GLU A 496 -46.08 44.94 -41.51
N ASP A 497 -45.49 43.91 -42.11
CA ASP A 497 -46.13 43.00 -43.06
C ASP A 497 -46.81 41.81 -42.35
N PRO A 498 -48.13 41.59 -42.55
CA PRO A 498 -48.80 40.39 -42.06
C PRO A 498 -48.28 39.07 -42.66
N ASP A 499 -47.70 39.09 -43.86
CA ASP A 499 -47.18 37.92 -44.56
C ASP A 499 -45.76 38.17 -45.15
N PRO A 500 -44.72 38.38 -44.30
CA PRO A 500 -43.38 38.92 -44.65
C PRO A 500 -42.48 38.03 -45.54
N LEU A 501 -43.04 36.94 -46.07
CA LEU A 501 -42.37 36.01 -46.98
C LEU A 501 -43.12 35.85 -48.30
N THR A 502 -44.20 36.62 -48.52
CA THR A 502 -45.07 36.52 -49.70
C THR A 502 -45.41 37.88 -50.33
N PRO A 503 -44.80 38.21 -51.49
CA PRO A 503 -44.93 39.54 -52.05
C PRO A 503 -46.38 39.93 -52.43
N VAL A 504 -46.84 41.07 -51.94
CA VAL A 504 -48.11 41.69 -52.29
C VAL A 504 -47.99 42.44 -53.62
N ASN A 505 -48.53 41.86 -54.69
CA ASN A 505 -48.64 42.52 -56.00
C ASN A 505 -49.80 43.53 -56.03
N ASP A 506 -49.64 44.69 -55.38
CA ASP A 506 -50.59 45.80 -55.52
C ASP A 506 -50.27 46.62 -56.79
N ALA A 507 -50.56 46.01 -57.95
CA ALA A 507 -50.71 46.73 -59.20
C ALA A 507 -51.95 47.64 -59.11
N LEU A 508 -51.77 48.85 -58.59
CA LEU A 508 -52.71 49.96 -58.65
C LEU A 508 -53.28 50.11 -60.07
N SER A 509 -54.51 49.63 -60.28
CA SER A 509 -55.30 49.98 -61.45
C SER A 509 -55.66 51.47 -61.36
N VAL A 510 -54.92 52.31 -62.10
CA VAL A 510 -55.27 53.73 -62.26
C VAL A 510 -56.46 53.80 -63.23
N PRO A 511 -57.66 54.25 -62.80
CA PRO A 511 -58.71 54.57 -63.76
C PRO A 511 -58.33 55.87 -64.46
N ALA A 512 -58.30 55.82 -65.79
CA ALA A 512 -58.10 56.99 -66.63
C ALA A 512 -59.20 58.04 -66.36
N MET A 513 -58.86 59.13 -65.68
CA MET A 513 -59.62 60.37 -65.74
C MET A 513 -58.74 61.58 -65.44
N SER A 514 -58.15 62.15 -66.49
CA SER A 514 -57.68 63.54 -66.48
C SER A 514 -58.20 64.23 -67.74
N GLY A 515 -59.30 64.95 -67.57
CA GLY A 515 -59.91 65.81 -68.57
C GLY A 515 -60.65 66.96 -67.89
N ILE A 516 -59.87 67.93 -67.41
CA ILE A 516 -60.29 69.30 -67.06
C ILE A 516 -61.05 69.44 -65.72
N GLY A 517 -60.35 69.99 -64.72
CA GLY A 517 -61.00 70.62 -63.56
C GLY A 517 -60.09 70.64 -62.33
N PHE A 518 -59.86 71.83 -61.78
CA PHE A 518 -59.20 72.11 -60.49
C PHE A 518 -57.66 72.18 -60.49
N ILE A 519 -57.04 73.03 -61.32
CA ILE A 519 -56.79 74.45 -60.97
C ILE A 519 -57.98 75.07 -60.21
N ALA A 520 -58.02 74.91 -58.88
CA ALA A 520 -58.77 75.74 -57.91
C ALA A 520 -58.92 75.03 -56.55
N LEU A 521 -57.84 74.65 -55.88
CA LEU A 521 -57.89 74.45 -54.42
C LEU A 521 -56.52 74.65 -53.74
N CYS A 522 -55.76 75.63 -54.26
CA CYS A 522 -54.85 76.43 -53.45
C CYS A 522 -55.56 77.75 -53.15
N LEU A 523 -56.34 77.78 -52.06
CA LEU A 523 -56.54 78.89 -51.13
C LEU A 523 -57.80 78.63 -50.28
N SER A 524 -57.72 79.03 -49.01
CA SER A 524 -58.70 78.89 -47.92
C SER A 524 -58.69 77.49 -47.27
N MET A 525 -58.31 77.30 -46.01
CA MET A 525 -58.40 78.19 -44.84
C MET A 525 -57.22 78.02 -43.87
N LEU A 526 -56.38 79.06 -43.77
CA LEU A 526 -55.98 79.60 -42.47
C LEU A 526 -57.07 80.61 -42.09
N GLY A 527 -57.73 80.40 -40.96
CA GLY A 527 -58.70 81.36 -40.44
C GLY A 527 -57.99 82.52 -39.72
N LEU A 528 -58.25 83.75 -40.15
CA LEU A 528 -58.21 84.93 -39.27
C LEU A 528 -59.46 85.78 -39.50
N GLY A 529 -60.02 86.26 -38.39
CA GLY A 529 -61.38 86.78 -38.27
C GLY A 529 -61.72 88.02 -39.09
N MET A 530 -63.02 88.25 -39.32
CA MET A 530 -63.79 89.23 -38.54
C MET A 530 -65.27 89.28 -39.00
N ALA A 531 -66.14 89.25 -37.99
CA ALA A 531 -67.34 90.06 -37.85
C ALA A 531 -68.50 89.98 -38.86
N ARG A 532 -69.66 89.63 -38.27
CA ARG A 532 -70.93 90.40 -38.25
C ARG A 532 -72.08 89.92 -39.15
N HIS A 533 -73.09 89.45 -38.42
CA HIS A 533 -74.52 89.78 -38.53
C HIS A 533 -75.41 89.17 -39.64
N ARG A 534 -76.22 88.21 -39.18
CA ARG A 534 -77.70 88.16 -39.18
C ARG A 534 -78.49 88.29 -40.49
N LYS A 535 -79.41 87.31 -40.60
CA LYS A 535 -80.79 87.36 -41.14
C LYS A 535 -80.88 87.31 -42.68
N ASN A 536 -81.83 86.63 -43.31
CA ASN A 536 -83.07 86.00 -42.85
C ASN A 536 -83.63 85.11 -43.98
N GLN A 537 -84.37 84.07 -43.58
CA GLN A 537 -85.64 83.62 -44.17
C GLN A 537 -85.72 83.06 -45.60
N THR A 538 -86.03 81.75 -45.65
CA THR A 538 -87.20 81.14 -46.30
C THR A 538 -87.73 81.74 -47.61
N HIS A 539 -87.83 80.89 -48.63
CA HIS A 539 -89.11 80.55 -49.23
C HIS A 539 -89.12 79.08 -49.66
#